data_AF-A0A970AHU2-F1
#
_entry.id   AF-A0A970AHU2-F1
#
_cell.length_a   1.000
_cell.length_b   1.000
_cell.length_c   1.000
_cell.angle_alpha   90.00
_cell.angle_beta   90.00
_cell.angle_gamma   90.00
#
_symmetry.space_group_name_H-M   'P 1'
#
loop_
_entity.id
_entity.type
_entity.pdbx_description
1 polymer ?
#
loop_
_entity_poly.entity_id
_entity_poly.type
_entity_poly.pdbx_seq_one_letter_code
_entity_poly.pdbx_strand_id
1 'polypeptide(L)'
;MVDQTLLLLSVGPVQSFIASARKTEDLWGGSYILSYLVEQAISQLEAAVAELGSSVELIFPAASQVETAIEVASFPNRLLVMVNLPAEVASALGEEIAEFIREQFVEISSFAIDDAFAGSAVDRKYMKEMAKEQVLELLEITWAVEPLGDNYELARKRLESRLAAIKNNRDYGANLQDGLVCTVCGEWEALHAEPYPPMAKVGLMKKQLRQTWDNLQAKYRPKDESDEEDNQPGRIRRNEHL
;
A
#
# COMPACT_ATOMS: atom_id res chain seq x y z
N MET A 1 -27.58 18.86 -18.97
CA MET A 1 -26.24 18.44 -19.42
C MET A 1 -25.67 17.62 -18.30
N VAL A 2 -25.16 16.44 -18.59
CA VAL A 2 -24.44 15.65 -17.57
C VAL A 2 -23.06 16.27 -17.50
N ASP A 3 -22.72 16.88 -16.36
CA ASP A 3 -21.39 17.46 -16.17
C ASP A 3 -20.39 16.30 -16.15
N GLN A 4 -19.41 16.34 -17.04
CA GLN A 4 -18.33 15.35 -17.08
C GLN A 4 -17.16 15.89 -16.26
N THR A 5 -16.47 15.01 -15.54
CA THR A 5 -15.32 15.38 -14.70
C THR A 5 -14.18 14.42 -14.94
N LEU A 6 -12.97 14.96 -15.06
CA LEU A 6 -11.74 14.15 -15.05
C LEU A 6 -11.32 13.92 -13.60
N LEU A 7 -11.02 12.66 -13.28
CA LEU A 7 -10.45 12.27 -12.00
C LEU A 7 -9.10 11.60 -12.23
N LEU A 8 -8.09 12.06 -11.52
CA LEU A 8 -6.73 11.54 -11.59
C LEU A 8 -6.32 11.07 -10.21
N LEU A 9 -6.02 9.78 -10.08
CA LEU A 9 -5.53 9.14 -8.87
C LEU A 9 -4.10 8.64 -9.09
N SER A 10 -3.28 8.73 -8.05
CA SER A 10 -1.92 8.21 -8.05
C SER A 10 -1.64 7.52 -6.73
N VAL A 11 -1.16 6.28 -6.82
CA VAL A 11 -0.71 5.45 -5.71
C VAL A 11 0.81 5.55 -5.60
N GLY A 12 1.33 5.74 -4.40
CA GLY A 12 2.75 5.85 -4.11
C GLY A 12 3.07 5.53 -2.65
N PRO A 13 4.34 5.62 -2.25
CA PRO A 13 5.51 5.86 -3.09
C PRO A 13 5.92 4.59 -3.85
N VAL A 14 6.17 4.67 -5.15
CA VAL A 14 6.54 3.46 -5.94
C VAL A 14 8.01 3.11 -5.76
N GLN A 15 8.89 4.09 -5.93
CA GLN A 15 10.33 3.83 -5.99
C GLN A 15 10.90 3.47 -4.63
N SER A 16 10.61 4.23 -3.57
CA SER A 16 11.14 3.90 -2.23
C SER A 16 10.56 2.60 -1.68
N PHE A 17 9.29 2.29 -1.98
CA PHE A 17 8.67 1.03 -1.57
C PHE A 17 9.36 -0.18 -2.21
N ILE A 18 9.52 -0.15 -3.54
CA ILE A 18 10.14 -1.26 -4.29
C ILE A 18 11.66 -1.34 -4.03
N ALA A 19 12.35 -0.21 -3.87
CA ALA A 19 13.80 -0.18 -3.67
C ALA A 19 14.24 -0.75 -2.31
N SER A 20 13.33 -0.87 -1.34
CA SER A 20 13.62 -1.46 -0.03
C SER A 20 13.76 -2.99 -0.05
N ALA A 21 13.41 -3.63 -1.17
CA ALA A 21 13.50 -5.07 -1.38
C ALA A 21 14.93 -5.61 -1.23
N ARG A 22 15.12 -6.70 -0.48
CA ARG A 22 16.42 -7.38 -0.35
C ARG A 22 16.55 -8.59 -1.27
N LYS A 23 15.43 -9.15 -1.73
CA LYS A 23 15.36 -10.28 -2.67
C LYS A 23 14.47 -9.93 -3.86
N THR A 24 14.62 -10.69 -4.95
CA THR A 24 13.74 -10.61 -6.12
C THR A 24 12.28 -10.90 -5.77
N GLU A 25 12.03 -11.79 -4.81
CA GLU A 25 10.68 -12.07 -4.30
C GLU A 25 10.05 -10.83 -3.64
N ASP A 26 10.80 -10.10 -2.82
CA ASP A 26 10.33 -8.87 -2.17
C ASP A 26 10.04 -7.78 -3.23
N LEU A 27 10.91 -7.68 -4.24
CA LEU A 27 10.76 -6.74 -5.36
C LEU A 27 9.47 -7.03 -6.14
N TRP A 28 9.27 -8.30 -6.52
CA TRP A 28 8.07 -8.76 -7.22
C TRP A 28 6.83 -8.53 -6.36
N GLY A 29 6.85 -8.95 -5.09
CA GLY A 29 5.74 -8.79 -4.15
C GLY A 29 5.35 -7.33 -3.96
N GLY A 30 6.33 -6.42 -3.80
CA GLY A 30 6.08 -4.99 -3.69
C GLY A 30 5.42 -4.41 -4.95
N SER A 31 5.93 -4.76 -6.14
CA SER A 31 5.31 -4.32 -7.40
C SER A 31 3.89 -4.89 -7.59
N TYR A 32 3.68 -6.15 -7.20
CA TYR A 32 2.40 -6.82 -7.32
C TYR A 32 1.34 -6.21 -6.40
N ILE A 33 1.68 -5.93 -5.14
CA ILE A 33 0.77 -5.27 -4.20
C ILE A 33 0.31 -3.92 -4.75
N LEU A 34 1.21 -3.10 -5.29
CA LEU A 34 0.83 -1.80 -5.86
C LEU A 34 -0.10 -1.95 -7.06
N SER A 35 0.19 -2.87 -7.98
CA SER A 35 -0.69 -3.11 -9.12
C SER A 35 -2.04 -3.69 -8.70
N TYR A 36 -2.07 -4.59 -7.73
CA TYR A 36 -3.30 -5.15 -7.16
C TYR A 36 -4.17 -4.06 -6.51
N LEU A 37 -3.57 -3.17 -5.72
CA LEU A 37 -4.31 -2.06 -5.12
C LEU A 37 -4.92 -1.12 -6.17
N VAL A 38 -4.22 -0.89 -7.28
CA VAL A 38 -4.77 -0.10 -8.41
C VAL A 38 -5.92 -0.84 -9.09
N GLU A 39 -5.82 -2.16 -9.29
CA GLU A 39 -6.91 -2.97 -9.83
C GLU A 39 -8.16 -2.92 -8.95
N GLN A 40 -7.99 -3.06 -7.63
CA GLN A 40 -9.07 -2.92 -6.67
C GLN A 40 -9.69 -1.53 -6.70
N ALA A 41 -8.87 -0.48 -6.83
CA ALA A 41 -9.35 0.90 -6.97
C ALA A 41 -10.22 1.09 -8.21
N ILE A 42 -9.83 0.50 -9.35
CA ILE A 42 -10.62 0.54 -10.59
C ILE A 42 -11.96 -0.17 -10.40
N SER A 43 -11.95 -1.36 -9.83
CA SER A 43 -13.18 -2.14 -9.60
C SER A 43 -14.14 -1.43 -8.65
N GLN A 44 -13.64 -0.85 -7.55
CA GLN A 44 -14.45 -0.08 -6.61
C GLN A 44 -15.00 1.20 -7.25
N LEU A 45 -14.20 1.90 -8.05
CA LEU A 45 -14.62 3.08 -8.80
C LEU A 45 -15.76 2.75 -9.78
N GLU A 46 -15.63 1.68 -10.55
CA GLU A 46 -16.67 1.23 -11.48
C GLU A 46 -17.97 0.87 -10.74
N ALA A 47 -17.88 0.17 -9.62
CA ALA A 47 -19.02 -0.18 -8.79
C ALA A 47 -19.72 1.07 -8.23
N ALA A 48 -18.99 2.00 -7.60
CA ALA A 48 -19.53 3.22 -7.03
C ALA A 48 -20.19 4.12 -8.09
N VAL A 49 -19.60 4.24 -9.28
CA VAL A 49 -20.19 5.02 -10.38
C VAL A 49 -21.46 4.35 -10.94
N ALA A 50 -21.48 3.02 -10.99
CA ALA A 50 -22.65 2.26 -11.43
C ALA A 50 -23.83 2.40 -10.44
N GLU A 51 -23.57 2.43 -9.14
CA GLU A 51 -24.59 2.69 -8.10
C GLU A 51 -25.24 4.07 -8.25
N LEU A 52 -24.48 5.05 -8.73
CA LEU A 52 -24.96 6.39 -9.07
C LEU A 52 -25.68 6.45 -10.42
N GLY A 53 -25.89 5.31 -11.10
CA GLY A 53 -26.54 5.23 -12.41
C GLY A 53 -25.77 5.94 -13.52
N SER A 54 -24.44 6.09 -13.34
CA SER A 54 -23.56 6.80 -14.24
C SER A 54 -22.55 5.85 -14.88
N SER A 55 -21.71 6.37 -15.77
CA SER A 55 -20.66 5.60 -16.43
C SER A 55 -19.29 6.23 -16.22
N VAL A 56 -18.27 5.38 -16.19
CA VAL A 56 -16.86 5.76 -16.12
C VAL A 56 -16.14 5.29 -17.38
N GLU A 57 -15.22 6.12 -17.86
CA GLU A 57 -14.31 5.78 -18.95
C GLU A 57 -12.87 5.81 -18.44
N LEU A 58 -12.16 4.68 -18.55
CA LEU A 58 -10.73 4.62 -18.24
C LEU A 58 -9.92 5.17 -19.41
N ILE A 59 -9.30 6.34 -19.19
CA ILE A 59 -8.41 6.97 -20.17
C ILE A 59 -7.00 6.38 -20.05
N PHE A 60 -6.51 6.19 -18.82
CA PHE A 60 -5.21 5.58 -18.56
C PHE A 60 -5.24 4.78 -17.24
N PRO A 61 -4.80 3.51 -17.23
CA PRO A 61 -4.45 2.70 -18.40
C PRO A 61 -5.67 2.45 -19.30
N ALA A 62 -5.46 2.33 -20.61
CA ALA A 62 -6.56 1.98 -21.51
C ALA A 62 -6.99 0.53 -21.24
N ALA A 63 -8.29 0.25 -21.16
CA ALA A 63 -8.82 -1.08 -20.83
C ALA A 63 -8.29 -2.20 -21.73
N SER A 64 -7.89 -1.88 -22.97
CA SER A 64 -7.31 -2.83 -23.94
C SER A 64 -5.83 -3.15 -23.70
N GLN A 65 -5.13 -2.41 -22.83
CA GLN A 65 -3.69 -2.51 -22.59
C GLN A 65 -3.33 -3.23 -21.29
N VAL A 66 -4.32 -3.65 -20.51
CA VAL A 66 -4.11 -4.33 -19.25
C VAL A 66 -4.13 -5.84 -19.50
N GLU A 67 -2.97 -6.49 -19.39
CA GLU A 67 -2.91 -7.95 -19.29
C GLU A 67 -3.32 -8.38 -17.88
N THR A 68 -4.44 -9.10 -17.77
CA THR A 68 -4.99 -9.62 -16.51
C THR A 68 -4.35 -10.94 -16.06
N ALA A 69 -3.16 -11.26 -16.58
CA ALA A 69 -2.42 -12.44 -16.12
C ALA A 69 -1.97 -12.23 -14.67
N ILE A 70 -2.35 -13.17 -13.79
CA ILE A 70 -2.09 -13.11 -12.33
C ILE A 70 -0.60 -12.94 -11.99
N GLU A 71 0.30 -13.30 -12.90
CA GLU A 71 1.75 -13.31 -12.65
C GLU A 71 2.46 -11.97 -12.95
N VAL A 72 1.78 -10.99 -13.56
CA VAL A 72 2.39 -9.72 -13.98
C VAL A 72 1.74 -8.53 -13.27
N ALA A 73 2.58 -7.67 -12.69
CA ALA A 73 2.19 -6.37 -12.15
C ALA A 73 1.91 -5.39 -13.31
N SER A 74 0.73 -5.52 -13.93
CA SER A 74 0.38 -4.86 -15.20
C SER A 74 -0.17 -3.44 -15.03
N PHE A 75 -0.66 -3.10 -13.83
CA PHE A 75 -1.32 -1.83 -13.59
C PHE A 75 -0.33 -0.73 -13.19
N PRO A 76 -0.34 0.43 -13.86
CA PRO A 76 0.48 1.56 -13.49
C PRO A 76 -0.02 2.22 -12.21
N ASN A 77 0.85 2.93 -11.52
CA ASN A 77 0.53 3.63 -10.27
C ASN A 77 -0.26 4.96 -10.47
N ARG A 78 -0.81 5.17 -11.66
CA ARG A 78 -1.57 6.37 -12.05
C ARG A 78 -2.80 5.94 -12.82
N LEU A 79 -3.94 6.47 -12.41
CA LEU A 79 -5.25 6.20 -12.98
C LEU A 79 -5.88 7.52 -13.40
N LEU A 80 -6.12 7.70 -14.70
CA LEU A 80 -6.86 8.83 -15.26
C LEU A 80 -8.18 8.31 -15.81
N VAL A 81 -9.29 8.84 -15.29
CA VAL A 81 -10.64 8.45 -15.68
C VAL A 81 -11.49 9.67 -15.98
N MET A 82 -12.52 9.46 -16.77
CA MET A 82 -13.60 10.42 -16.98
C MET A 82 -14.88 9.84 -16.40
N VAL A 83 -15.55 10.61 -15.54
CA VAL A 83 -16.83 10.24 -14.94
C VAL A 83 -17.91 11.22 -15.39
N ASN A 84 -19.10 10.69 -15.64
CA ASN A 84 -20.28 11.47 -15.98
C ASN A 84 -20.98 12.01 -14.71
N LEU A 85 -20.22 12.70 -13.86
CA LEU A 85 -20.63 13.20 -12.56
C LEU A 85 -20.17 14.66 -12.34
N PRO A 86 -20.95 15.47 -11.61
CA PRO A 86 -20.51 16.79 -11.16
C PRO A 86 -19.22 16.71 -10.34
N ALA A 87 -18.42 17.78 -10.35
CA ALA A 87 -17.11 17.79 -9.73
C ALA A 87 -17.15 17.56 -8.21
N GLU A 88 -18.21 18.00 -7.53
CA GLU A 88 -18.40 17.78 -6.10
C GLU A 88 -18.58 16.28 -5.79
N VAL A 89 -19.35 15.57 -6.63
CA VAL A 89 -19.59 14.13 -6.47
C VAL A 89 -18.34 13.34 -6.85
N ALA A 90 -17.66 13.72 -7.94
CA ALA A 90 -16.39 13.13 -8.34
C ALA A 90 -15.30 13.33 -7.27
N SER A 91 -15.31 14.46 -6.57
CA SER A 91 -14.40 14.74 -5.45
C SER A 91 -14.66 13.80 -4.27
N ALA A 92 -15.93 13.59 -3.90
CA ALA A 92 -16.29 12.64 -2.84
C ALA A 92 -15.88 11.21 -3.21
N LEU A 93 -16.08 10.83 -4.47
CA LEU A 93 -15.64 9.55 -5.01
C LEU A 93 -14.12 9.39 -4.96
N GLY A 94 -13.35 10.44 -5.29
CA GLY A 94 -11.89 10.40 -5.17
C GLY A 94 -11.40 10.12 -3.75
N GLU A 95 -12.05 10.73 -2.75
CA GLU A 95 -11.75 10.49 -1.34
C GLU A 95 -12.13 9.06 -0.91
N GLU A 96 -13.34 8.61 -1.26
CA GLU A 96 -13.82 7.25 -0.98
C GLU A 96 -12.87 6.18 -1.52
N ILE A 97 -12.45 6.30 -2.79
CA ILE A 97 -11.50 5.36 -3.40
C ILE A 97 -10.13 5.42 -2.70
N ALA A 98 -9.69 6.60 -2.28
CA ALA A 98 -8.43 6.74 -1.55
C ALA A 98 -8.47 6.09 -0.16
N GLU A 99 -9.59 6.21 0.56
CA GLU A 99 -9.81 5.50 1.82
C GLU A 99 -9.87 3.99 1.61
N PHE A 100 -10.63 3.53 0.61
CA PHE A 100 -10.75 2.12 0.25
C PHE A 100 -9.38 1.47 -0.03
N ILE A 101 -8.51 2.10 -0.82
CA ILE A 101 -7.16 1.57 -1.11
C ILE A 101 -6.35 1.39 0.18
N ARG A 102 -6.43 2.38 1.09
CA ARG A 102 -5.72 2.31 2.38
C ARG A 102 -6.24 1.15 3.22
N GLU A 103 -7.56 0.98 3.30
CA GLU A 103 -8.18 -0.12 4.03
C GLU A 103 -7.78 -1.48 3.46
N GLN A 104 -7.79 -1.64 2.13
CA GLN A 104 -7.34 -2.87 1.47
C GLN A 104 -5.90 -3.23 1.85
N PHE A 105 -4.99 -2.26 1.90
CA PHE A 105 -3.61 -2.57 2.31
C PHE A 105 -3.49 -2.88 3.81
N VAL A 106 -4.29 -2.23 4.66
CA VAL A 106 -4.39 -2.59 6.08
C VAL A 106 -4.89 -4.03 6.24
N GLU A 107 -5.90 -4.45 5.49
CA GLU A 107 -6.42 -5.82 5.49
C GLU A 107 -5.34 -6.83 5.07
N ILE A 108 -4.62 -6.56 3.97
CA ILE A 108 -3.49 -7.39 3.51
C ILE A 108 -2.43 -7.53 4.62
N SER A 109 -2.05 -6.42 5.27
CA SER A 109 -1.05 -6.44 6.35
C SER A 109 -1.53 -7.21 7.59
N SER A 110 -2.80 -7.05 7.97
CA SER A 110 -3.41 -7.74 9.10
C SER A 110 -3.51 -9.25 8.85
N PHE A 111 -3.86 -9.63 7.61
CA PHE A 111 -3.86 -11.02 7.17
C PHE A 111 -2.45 -11.61 7.20
N ALA A 112 -1.45 -10.88 6.69
CA ALA A 112 -0.05 -11.33 6.71
C ALA A 112 0.45 -11.59 8.14
N ILE A 113 0.09 -10.73 9.11
CA ILE A 113 0.40 -10.95 10.53
C ILE A 113 -0.33 -12.19 11.07
N ASP A 114 -1.61 -12.36 10.74
CA ASP A 114 -2.37 -13.51 11.22
C ASP A 114 -1.79 -14.83 10.73
N ASP A 115 -1.45 -14.89 9.45
CA ASP A 115 -0.86 -16.08 8.83
C ASP A 115 0.59 -16.30 9.30
N ALA A 116 1.41 -15.25 9.36
CA ALA A 116 2.80 -15.33 9.81
C ALA A 116 2.93 -15.84 11.24
N PHE A 117 1.98 -15.53 12.13
CA PHE A 117 1.99 -15.93 13.53
C PHE A 117 0.89 -16.96 13.86
N ALA A 118 0.33 -17.63 12.84
CA ALA A 118 -0.70 -18.63 13.02
C ALA A 118 -0.23 -19.79 13.91
N GLY A 119 -1.03 -20.13 14.92
CA GLY A 119 -0.73 -21.21 15.88
C GLY A 119 0.24 -20.82 17.00
N SER A 120 0.71 -19.56 17.06
CA SER A 120 1.44 -19.03 18.20
C SER A 120 0.51 -18.55 19.32
N ALA A 121 1.02 -18.48 20.55
CA ALA A 121 0.30 -17.91 21.70
C ALA A 121 0.46 -16.38 21.82
N VAL A 122 1.12 -15.74 20.85
CA VAL A 122 1.41 -14.30 20.86
C VAL A 122 0.13 -13.52 20.61
N ASP A 123 -0.15 -12.52 21.44
CA ASP A 123 -1.19 -11.54 21.14
C ASP A 123 -0.75 -10.65 19.98
N ARG A 124 -1.52 -10.67 18.90
CA ARG A 124 -1.23 -9.95 17.65
C ARG A 124 -1.88 -8.57 17.60
N LYS A 125 -2.68 -8.20 18.62
CA LYS A 125 -3.45 -6.97 18.61
C LYS A 125 -2.57 -5.73 18.45
N TYR A 126 -1.56 -5.59 19.31
CA TYR A 126 -0.65 -4.45 19.27
C TYR A 126 0.14 -4.40 17.95
N MET A 127 0.62 -5.55 17.47
CA MET A 127 1.33 -5.65 16.19
C MET A 127 0.47 -5.17 15.01
N LYS A 128 -0.82 -5.53 14.99
CA LYS A 128 -1.76 -5.09 13.96
C LYS A 128 -2.10 -3.60 14.06
N GLU A 129 -2.23 -3.07 15.27
CA GLU A 129 -2.41 -1.64 15.50
C GLU A 129 -1.20 -0.86 14.97
N MET A 130 0.02 -1.30 15.29
CA MET A 130 1.25 -0.71 14.79
C MET A 130 1.35 -0.82 13.25
N ALA A 131 1.07 -1.99 12.68
CA ALA A 131 1.09 -2.19 11.23
C ALA A 131 0.08 -1.30 10.51
N LYS A 132 -1.12 -1.12 11.06
CA LYS A 132 -2.13 -0.23 10.52
C LYS A 132 -1.62 1.21 10.47
N GLU A 133 -1.05 1.73 11.56
CA GLU A 133 -0.51 3.09 11.61
C GLU A 133 0.61 3.30 10.57
N GLN A 134 1.55 2.34 10.49
CA GLN A 134 2.64 2.38 9.50
C GLN A 134 2.12 2.32 8.06
N VAL A 135 1.15 1.46 7.77
CA VAL A 135 0.54 1.33 6.43
C VAL A 135 -0.16 2.61 5.99
N LEU A 136 -0.92 3.24 6.89
CA LEU A 136 -1.65 4.47 6.61
C LEU A 136 -0.72 5.65 6.27
N GLU A 137 0.47 5.68 6.88
CA GLU A 137 1.49 6.70 6.61
C GLU A 137 2.39 6.35 5.42
N LEU A 138 2.62 5.06 5.18
CA LEU A 138 3.42 4.56 4.06
C LEU A 138 2.75 4.84 2.71
N LEU A 139 1.44 4.58 2.59
CA LEU A 139 0.74 4.75 1.32
C LEU A 139 0.36 6.21 1.06
N GLU A 140 1.00 6.79 0.05
CA GLU A 140 0.65 8.07 -0.53
C GLU A 140 -0.42 7.88 -1.61
N ILE A 141 -1.68 8.07 -1.23
CA ILE A 141 -2.77 8.15 -2.19
C ILE A 141 -3.09 9.61 -2.44
N THR A 142 -2.80 10.07 -3.65
CA THR A 142 -3.08 11.45 -4.09
C THR A 142 -4.09 11.43 -5.22
N TRP A 143 -5.07 12.32 -5.15
CA TRP A 143 -6.09 12.43 -6.18
C TRP A 143 -6.44 13.90 -6.46
N ALA A 144 -6.98 14.15 -7.64
CA ALA A 144 -7.48 15.46 -8.03
C ALA A 144 -8.66 15.29 -9.01
N VAL A 145 -9.50 16.32 -9.09
CA VAL A 145 -10.61 16.40 -10.04
C VAL A 145 -10.59 17.73 -10.80
N GLU A 146 -11.05 17.72 -12.05
CA GLU A 146 -11.26 18.91 -12.87
C GLU A 146 -12.51 18.72 -13.76
N PRO A 147 -13.51 19.61 -13.69
CA PRO A 147 -14.66 19.57 -14.59
C PRO A 147 -14.21 19.65 -16.06
N LEU A 148 -14.84 18.83 -16.90
CA LEU A 148 -14.61 18.85 -18.34
C LEU A 148 -15.36 20.04 -18.93
N GLY A 149 -14.61 21.11 -19.24
CA GLY A 149 -15.09 22.20 -20.08
C GLY A 149 -14.98 21.86 -21.57
N ASP A 150 -14.97 22.88 -22.43
CA ASP A 150 -14.93 22.70 -23.89
C ASP A 150 -13.61 22.14 -24.43
N ASN A 151 -12.54 22.13 -23.60
CA ASN A 151 -11.19 21.74 -24.03
C ASN A 151 -10.59 20.71 -23.08
N TYR A 152 -10.61 19.45 -23.52
CA TYR A 152 -10.03 18.31 -22.81
C TYR A 152 -8.54 18.51 -22.45
N GLU A 153 -7.72 18.99 -23.39
CA GLU A 153 -6.28 19.18 -23.15
C GLU A 153 -6.01 20.24 -22.08
N LEU A 154 -6.83 21.30 -22.03
CA LEU A 154 -6.72 22.30 -20.99
C LEU A 154 -7.14 21.75 -19.62
N ALA A 155 -8.25 21.00 -19.57
CA ALA A 155 -8.71 20.35 -18.33
C ALA A 155 -7.66 19.37 -17.80
N ARG A 156 -7.10 18.52 -18.67
CA ARG A 156 -6.03 17.58 -18.32
C ARG A 156 -4.78 18.27 -17.78
N LYS A 157 -4.33 19.36 -18.41
CA LYS A 157 -3.17 20.14 -17.92
C LYS A 157 -3.42 20.75 -16.53
N ARG A 158 -4.62 21.26 -16.28
CA ARG A 158 -5.00 21.78 -14.97
C ARG A 158 -5.03 20.67 -13.92
N LEU A 159 -5.61 19.53 -14.26
CA LEU A 159 -5.68 18.35 -13.39
C LEU A 159 -4.27 17.86 -12.98
N GLU A 160 -3.37 17.71 -13.94
CA GLU A 160 -1.96 17.37 -13.70
C GLU A 160 -1.29 18.40 -12.78
N SER A 161 -1.51 19.69 -13.02
CA SER A 161 -0.96 20.76 -12.19
C SER A 161 -1.50 20.73 -10.76
N ARG A 162 -2.79 20.41 -10.57
CA ARG A 162 -3.40 20.25 -9.23
C ARG A 162 -2.78 19.08 -8.48
N LEU A 163 -2.68 17.91 -9.13
CA LEU A 163 -2.07 16.74 -8.51
C LEU A 163 -0.60 16.99 -8.14
N ALA A 164 0.16 17.66 -9.03
CA ALA A 164 1.54 18.04 -8.74
C ALA A 164 1.64 19.00 -7.54
N ALA A 165 0.72 19.96 -7.41
CA ALA A 165 0.68 20.85 -6.25
C ALA A 165 0.42 20.09 -4.94
N ILE A 166 -0.47 19.10 -4.95
CA ILE A 166 -0.73 18.22 -3.79
C ILE A 166 0.54 17.45 -3.43
N LYS A 167 1.21 16.83 -4.41
CA LYS A 167 2.46 16.08 -4.19
C LYS A 167 3.60 16.94 -3.64
N ASN A 168 3.64 18.23 -3.99
CA ASN A 168 4.64 19.16 -3.47
C ASN A 168 4.35 19.63 -2.05
N ASN A 169 3.08 19.63 -1.63
CA ASN A 169 2.64 19.94 -0.27
C ASN A 169 2.44 18.65 0.52
N ARG A 170 3.46 17.79 0.54
CA ARG A 170 3.42 16.52 1.25
C ARG A 170 3.23 16.77 2.75
N ASP A 171 2.23 16.11 3.31
CA ASP A 171 2.04 16.07 4.76
C ASP A 171 3.00 15.03 5.34
N TYR A 172 3.68 15.40 6.43
CA TYR A 172 4.60 14.52 7.14
C TYR A 172 3.91 14.08 8.42
N GLY A 173 3.65 12.78 8.56
CA GLY A 173 3.08 12.23 9.77
C GLY A 173 4.01 12.43 10.96
N ALA A 174 3.40 12.59 12.13
CA ALA A 174 4.10 12.79 13.40
C ALA A 174 4.21 11.49 14.20
N ASN A 175 4.11 10.33 13.54
CA ASN A 175 4.09 9.05 14.23
C ASN A 175 5.44 8.81 14.92
N LEU A 176 5.39 8.70 16.25
CA LEU A 176 6.57 8.50 17.07
C LEU A 176 6.97 7.02 16.96
N GLN A 177 8.17 6.76 16.47
CA GLN A 177 8.76 5.42 16.42
C GLN A 177 9.83 5.35 17.51
N ASP A 178 9.64 4.51 18.51
CA ASP A 178 10.53 4.38 19.67
C ASP A 178 11.17 2.99 19.78
N GLY A 179 10.87 2.09 18.84
CA GLY A 179 11.46 0.77 18.73
C GLY A 179 12.71 0.65 17.88
N LEU A 180 13.03 -0.60 17.57
CA LEU A 180 14.14 -0.94 16.68
C LEU A 180 13.68 -0.87 15.24
N VAL A 181 14.52 -0.31 14.37
CA VAL A 181 14.24 -0.18 12.94
C VAL A 181 14.25 -1.54 12.25
N CYS A 182 13.32 -1.75 11.32
CA CYS A 182 13.23 -2.89 10.43
C CYS A 182 14.49 -3.02 9.58
N THR A 183 15.06 -4.23 9.51
CA THR A 183 16.31 -4.48 8.79
C THR A 183 16.14 -4.76 7.30
N VAL A 184 14.90 -4.75 6.81
CA VAL A 184 14.57 -4.78 5.39
C VAL A 184 14.45 -3.34 4.87
N CYS A 185 13.50 -2.56 5.38
CA CYS A 185 13.27 -1.21 4.87
C CYS A 185 14.20 -0.13 5.43
N GLY A 186 14.75 -0.32 6.64
CA GLY A 186 15.66 0.65 7.25
C GLY A 186 15.01 1.97 7.69
N GLU A 187 13.68 2.07 7.61
CA GLU A 187 12.92 3.29 7.90
C GLU A 187 11.92 3.10 9.04
N TRP A 188 11.10 2.04 8.95
CA TRP A 188 10.00 1.78 9.88
C TRP A 188 10.40 0.90 11.05
N GLU A 189 9.74 1.07 12.19
CA GLU A 189 9.88 0.22 13.36
C GLU A 189 9.49 -1.24 13.06
N ALA A 190 10.36 -2.16 13.44
CA ALA A 190 10.15 -3.59 13.27
C ALA A 190 8.99 -4.09 14.14
N LEU A 191 8.11 -4.92 13.57
CA LEU A 191 6.97 -5.51 14.30
C LEU A 191 7.41 -6.22 15.58
N HIS A 192 6.79 -5.86 16.70
CA HIS A 192 6.97 -6.52 18.00
C HIS A 192 5.61 -6.69 18.71
N ALA A 193 5.53 -7.64 19.63
CA ALA A 193 4.25 -8.05 20.22
C ALA A 193 3.74 -7.12 21.33
N GLU A 194 4.62 -6.34 21.96
CA GLU A 194 4.31 -5.55 23.16
C GLU A 194 5.12 -4.25 23.16
N PRO A 195 4.51 -3.10 23.54
CA PRO A 195 5.21 -1.83 23.58
C PRO A 195 6.46 -1.88 24.47
N TYR A 196 7.53 -1.22 24.01
CA TYR A 196 8.75 -1.13 24.79
C TYR A 196 8.53 -0.28 26.06
N PRO A 197 9.08 -0.68 27.21
CA PRO A 197 9.06 0.15 28.40
C PRO A 197 9.74 1.50 28.16
N PRO A 198 9.27 2.59 28.79
CA PRO A 198 9.99 3.88 28.75
C PRO A 198 11.45 3.70 29.17
N MET A 199 12.39 4.23 28.37
CA MET A 199 13.83 4.09 28.57
C MET A 199 14.36 2.64 28.55
N ALA A 200 13.70 1.74 27.80
CA ALA A 200 14.20 0.39 27.59
C ALA A 200 15.64 0.40 27.05
N LYS A 201 16.50 -0.44 27.62
CA LYS A 201 17.84 -0.65 27.07
C LYS A 201 17.72 -1.40 25.75
N VAL A 202 18.52 -1.00 24.76
CA VAL A 202 18.57 -1.64 23.43
C VAL A 202 18.71 -3.17 23.51
N GLY A 203 19.46 -3.70 24.48
CA GLY A 203 19.59 -5.14 24.69
C GLY A 203 18.28 -5.86 25.07
N LEU A 204 17.41 -5.19 25.84
CA LEU A 204 16.07 -5.69 26.17
C LEU A 204 15.18 -5.65 24.93
N MET A 205 15.19 -4.54 24.20
CA MET A 205 14.39 -4.37 22.97
C MET A 205 14.74 -5.46 21.95
N LYS A 206 16.05 -5.69 21.72
CA LYS A 206 16.52 -6.78 20.84
C LYS A 206 16.05 -8.15 21.29
N LYS A 207 16.01 -8.41 22.60
CA LYS A 207 15.54 -9.67 23.15
C LYS A 207 14.03 -9.85 22.92
N GLN A 208 13.24 -8.83 23.18
CA GLN A 208 11.78 -8.85 22.96
C GLN A 208 11.43 -8.99 21.47
N LEU A 209 12.15 -8.29 20.60
CA LEU A 209 12.01 -8.43 19.15
C LEU A 209 12.28 -9.87 18.72
N ARG A 210 13.42 -10.46 19.12
CA ARG A 210 13.72 -11.89 18.85
C ARG A 210 12.61 -12.81 19.33
N GLN A 211 12.18 -12.64 20.58
CA GLN A 211 11.11 -13.45 21.16
C GLN A 211 9.81 -13.34 20.37
N THR A 212 9.49 -12.16 19.84
CA THR A 212 8.33 -11.99 18.95
C THR A 212 8.51 -12.85 17.69
N TRP A 213 9.59 -12.66 16.95
CA TRP A 213 9.81 -13.34 15.66
C TRP A 213 10.12 -14.85 15.78
N ASP A 214 10.57 -15.32 16.95
CA ASP A 214 10.67 -16.76 17.27
C ASP A 214 9.31 -17.48 17.28
N ASN A 215 8.20 -16.74 17.29
CA ASN A 215 6.84 -17.26 17.24
C ASN A 215 6.28 -17.40 15.81
N LEU A 216 7.06 -17.09 14.77
CA LEU A 216 6.64 -17.29 13.38
C LEU A 216 6.15 -18.73 13.12
N GLN A 217 5.22 -18.90 12.19
CA GLN A 217 4.80 -20.20 11.71
C GLN A 217 5.98 -20.91 11.03
N ALA A 218 6.06 -22.24 11.16
CA ALA A 218 7.19 -23.04 10.67
C ALA A 218 7.47 -22.85 9.17
N LYS A 219 6.46 -22.53 8.34
CA LYS A 219 6.63 -22.29 6.90
C LYS A 219 7.43 -21.02 6.58
N TYR A 220 7.47 -20.05 7.50
CA TYR A 220 8.21 -18.80 7.36
C TYR A 220 9.56 -18.79 8.07
N ARG A 221 9.82 -19.76 8.95
CA ARG A 221 11.08 -19.86 9.69
C ARG A 221 12.23 -20.31 8.78
N PRO A 222 13.46 -19.81 9.01
CA PRO A 222 14.65 -20.32 8.36
C PRO A 222 14.99 -21.73 8.86
N LYS A 223 15.25 -22.68 7.96
CA LYS A 223 15.79 -24.01 8.26
C LYS A 223 17.31 -24.00 8.15
N ASP A 224 18.00 -23.63 9.23
CA ASP A 224 19.47 -23.67 9.41
C ASP A 224 20.38 -23.00 8.36
N GLU A 225 21.66 -22.81 8.72
CA GLU A 225 22.63 -21.96 8.00
C GLU A 225 23.17 -22.55 6.69
N SER A 226 22.92 -23.84 6.40
CA SER A 226 23.53 -24.57 5.29
C SER A 226 22.74 -24.56 3.99
N ASP A 227 21.47 -24.17 4.02
CA ASP A 227 20.56 -24.38 2.88
C ASP A 227 20.30 -23.04 2.17
N GLU A 228 21.37 -22.46 1.60
CA GLU A 228 21.25 -21.39 0.59
C GLU A 228 20.50 -21.86 -0.68
N GLU A 229 20.21 -23.16 -0.80
CA GLU A 229 19.50 -23.80 -1.91
C GLU A 229 17.99 -24.05 -1.69
N ASP A 230 17.44 -23.81 -0.49
CA ASP A 230 16.02 -24.10 -0.22
C ASP A 230 15.12 -22.95 -0.71
N ASN A 231 14.86 -22.98 -2.03
CA ASN A 231 14.17 -21.99 -2.86
C ASN A 231 12.63 -21.94 -2.61
N GLN A 232 12.19 -22.06 -1.34
CA GLN A 232 10.78 -21.96 -0.99
C GLN A 232 10.36 -20.50 -0.82
N PRO A 233 9.32 -20.04 -1.55
CA PRO A 233 8.96 -18.63 -1.59
C PRO A 233 8.46 -18.13 -0.24
N GLY A 234 8.81 -16.89 0.10
CA GLY A 234 8.28 -16.18 1.26
C GLY A 234 8.98 -16.44 2.60
N ARG A 235 10.13 -17.13 2.62
CA ARG A 235 10.90 -17.34 3.87
C ARG A 235 11.60 -16.08 4.36
N ILE A 236 11.53 -15.85 5.67
CA ILE A 236 12.21 -14.73 6.35
C ILE A 236 13.58 -15.21 6.84
N ARG A 237 14.66 -14.57 6.36
CA ARG A 237 16.03 -14.91 6.75
C ARG A 237 16.31 -14.48 8.19
N ARG A 238 17.32 -15.10 8.83
CA ARG A 238 17.68 -14.75 10.22
C ARG A 238 18.09 -13.29 10.41
N ASN A 239 18.64 -12.67 9.37
CA ASN A 239 19.07 -11.26 9.37
C ASN A 239 17.99 -10.28 8.88
N GLU A 240 16.74 -10.73 8.71
CA GLU A 240 15.60 -9.91 8.27
C GLU A 240 14.60 -9.62 9.40
N HIS A 241 14.72 -10.31 10.54
CA HIS A 241 13.89 -10.07 11.73
C HIS A 241 14.69 -9.49 12.92
N LEU A 242 15.98 -9.14 12.71
CA LEU A 242 16.93 -8.74 13.73
C LEU A 242 17.85 -7.58 13.34
#